data_AF-A0A9P8FHF8-F1
#
_entry.id   AF-A0A9P8FHF8-F1
#
_cell.length_a   1.000
_cell.length_b   1.000
_cell.length_c   1.000
_cell.angle_alpha   90.00
_cell.angle_beta   90.00
_cell.angle_gamma   90.00
#
_symmetry.space_group_name_H-M   'P 1'
#
loop_
_entity.id
_entity.type
_entity.pdbx_description
1 polymer ?
#
loop_
_entity_poly.entity_id
_entity_poly.type
_entity_poly.pdbx_seq_one_letter_code
_entity_poly.pdbx_strand_id
1 'polypeptide(L)'
;MSGLVSRMRNGIPRPHLHAAGTDGVKGQDMWLDNDDIRPLKLADRTWNMKAYLTFWFSAVATVSNWYAASSAQALGLSMWESIATALGGQILIAIVIVFNGRAGAKYHIG
;
A
#
# COMPACT_ATOMS: atom_id res chain seq x y z
N MET A 1 -29.26 -13.40 25.25
CA MET A 1 -29.13 -12.40 24.17
C MET A 1 -28.47 -12.94 22.88
N SER A 2 -28.38 -14.28 22.69
CA SER A 2 -27.65 -14.91 21.57
C SER A 2 -28.50 -15.19 20.30
N GLY A 3 -29.83 -15.31 20.45
CA GLY A 3 -30.72 -15.71 19.35
C GLY A 3 -31.08 -14.63 18.33
N LEU A 4 -31.02 -13.34 18.71
CA LEU A 4 -31.38 -12.24 17.80
C LEU A 4 -30.26 -11.98 16.78
N VAL A 5 -29.00 -12.04 17.24
CA VAL A 5 -27.80 -11.87 16.42
C VAL A 5 -27.65 -13.02 15.43
N SER A 6 -27.95 -14.26 15.83
CA SER A 6 -27.86 -15.41 14.92
C SER A 6 -28.94 -15.40 13.83
N ARG A 7 -30.16 -14.90 14.13
CA ARG A 7 -31.24 -14.73 13.14
C ARG A 7 -30.93 -13.61 12.13
N MET A 8 -30.35 -12.49 12.57
CA MET A 8 -29.88 -11.45 11.65
C MET A 8 -28.75 -11.94 10.75
N ARG A 9 -27.77 -12.67 11.30
CA ARG A 9 -26.65 -13.23 10.51
C ARG A 9 -27.10 -14.24 9.45
N ASN A 10 -28.11 -15.05 9.75
CA ASN A 10 -28.62 -16.08 8.83
C ASN A 10 -29.62 -15.55 7.79
N GLY A 11 -30.10 -14.30 7.94
CA GLY A 11 -31.04 -13.67 7.01
C GLY A 11 -30.38 -13.01 5.79
N ILE A 12 -29.05 -12.89 5.79
CA ILE A 12 -28.31 -12.30 4.67
C ILE A 12 -28.03 -13.43 3.65
N PRO A 13 -28.47 -13.29 2.39
CA PRO A 13 -28.15 -14.25 1.34
C PRO A 13 -26.63 -14.43 1.27
N ARG A 14 -26.15 -15.67 1.39
CA ARG A 14 -24.73 -15.98 1.24
C ARG A 14 -24.33 -15.64 -0.19
N PRO A 15 -23.43 -14.66 -0.42
CA PRO A 15 -22.91 -14.42 -1.75
C PRO A 15 -22.27 -15.71 -2.23
N HIS A 16 -22.62 -16.16 -3.43
CA HIS A 16 -22.07 -17.37 -4.07
C HIS A 16 -20.66 -17.10 -4.64
N LEU A 17 -19.87 -16.29 -3.93
CA LEU A 17 -18.53 -15.90 -4.29
C LEU A 17 -17.58 -17.05 -3.93
N HIS A 18 -17.62 -18.10 -4.74
CA HIS A 18 -16.56 -19.10 -4.76
C HIS A 18 -15.44 -18.55 -5.64
N ALA A 19 -14.38 -18.05 -5.02
CA ALA A 19 -13.15 -17.72 -5.72
C ALA A 19 -12.49 -19.01 -6.26
N ALA A 20 -11.78 -18.94 -7.39
CA ALA A 20 -11.16 -20.12 -7.98
C ALA A 20 -10.14 -20.75 -7.02
N GLY A 21 -10.25 -22.06 -6.75
CA GLY A 21 -9.33 -22.80 -5.87
C GLY A 21 -9.73 -22.92 -4.38
N THR A 22 -10.98 -22.63 -4.02
CA THR A 22 -11.48 -22.68 -2.62
C THR A 22 -11.99 -24.05 -2.16
N ASP A 23 -11.73 -25.14 -2.87
CA ASP A 23 -12.36 -26.44 -2.61
C ASP A 23 -12.05 -27.05 -1.22
N GLY A 24 -11.07 -26.47 -0.49
CA GLY A 24 -10.67 -26.87 0.87
C GLY A 24 -10.97 -25.86 2.00
N VAL A 25 -11.48 -24.66 1.71
CA VAL A 25 -11.70 -23.62 2.73
C VAL A 25 -13.11 -23.76 3.32
N LYS A 26 -13.24 -24.43 4.47
CA LYS A 26 -14.49 -24.54 5.23
C LYS A 26 -14.44 -23.60 6.44
N GLY A 27 -15.20 -22.51 6.40
CA GLY A 27 -15.27 -21.57 7.53
C GLY A 27 -16.34 -20.49 7.39
N GLN A 28 -16.71 -19.88 8.51
CA GLN A 28 -17.72 -18.81 8.60
C GLN A 28 -17.33 -17.54 7.81
N ASP A 29 -16.09 -17.45 7.34
CA ASP A 29 -15.50 -16.28 6.68
C ASP A 29 -15.40 -16.40 5.15
N MET A 30 -16.11 -17.35 4.52
CA MET A 30 -16.17 -17.46 3.04
C MET A 30 -16.61 -16.16 2.35
N TRP A 31 -17.30 -15.27 3.06
CA TRP A 31 -17.62 -13.92 2.55
C TRP A 31 -16.35 -13.05 2.39
N LEU A 32 -15.40 -13.17 3.31
CA LEU A 32 -14.15 -12.38 3.33
C LEU A 32 -13.08 -12.96 2.39
N ASP A 33 -13.32 -14.12 1.78
CA ASP A 33 -12.41 -14.76 0.83
C ASP A 33 -12.67 -14.23 -0.59
N ASN A 34 -11.78 -13.35 -1.07
CA ASN A 34 -11.80 -12.78 -2.41
C ASN A 34 -10.51 -13.16 -3.16
N ASP A 35 -10.57 -13.29 -4.49
CA ASP A 35 -9.35 -13.55 -5.27
C ASP A 35 -8.38 -12.35 -5.23
N ASP A 36 -8.91 -11.12 -5.06
CA ASP A 36 -8.09 -9.90 -4.99
C ASP A 36 -7.27 -9.77 -3.70
N ILE A 37 -7.67 -10.44 -2.61
CA ILE A 37 -6.96 -10.36 -1.32
C ILE A 37 -5.87 -11.43 -1.19
N ARG A 38 -5.77 -12.32 -2.17
CA ARG A 38 -4.81 -13.42 -2.14
C ARG A 38 -3.44 -12.93 -2.63
N PRO A 39 -2.36 -13.55 -2.14
CA PRO A 39 -1.03 -13.26 -2.64
C PRO A 39 -0.96 -13.39 -4.17
N LEU A 40 -0.39 -12.35 -4.80
CA LEU A 40 -0.32 -12.27 -6.26
C LEU A 40 0.50 -13.44 -6.85
N LYS A 41 -0.07 -14.11 -7.86
CA LYS A 41 0.59 -15.20 -8.60
C LYS A 41 1.88 -14.68 -9.26
N LEU A 42 2.87 -15.56 -9.42
CA LEU A 42 4.17 -15.20 -10.00
C LEU A 42 4.06 -14.65 -11.43
N ALA A 43 3.12 -15.17 -12.23
CA ALA A 43 2.90 -14.75 -13.62
C ALA A 43 2.36 -13.32 -13.76
N ASP A 44 1.65 -12.82 -12.75
CA ASP A 44 1.00 -11.50 -12.78
C ASP A 44 1.92 -10.37 -12.27
N ARG A 45 3.18 -10.69 -11.94
CA ARG A 45 4.19 -9.74 -11.46
C ARG A 45 4.84 -9.00 -12.62
N THR A 46 4.16 -7.99 -13.13
CA THR A 46 4.64 -7.18 -14.27
C THR A 46 5.43 -5.94 -13.85
N TRP A 47 5.50 -5.64 -12.55
CA TRP A 47 6.21 -4.49 -12.00
C TRP A 47 7.72 -4.63 -12.13
N ASN A 48 8.27 -3.96 -13.14
CA ASN A 48 9.70 -3.84 -13.36
C ASN A 48 10.28 -2.60 -12.67
N MET A 49 11.60 -2.53 -12.57
CA MET A 49 12.33 -1.41 -11.96
C MET A 49 11.93 -0.04 -12.56
N LYS A 50 11.65 0.01 -13.87
CA LYS A 50 11.13 1.21 -14.55
C LYS A 50 9.76 1.64 -14.02
N ALA A 51 8.84 0.69 -13.81
CA ALA A 51 7.52 0.99 -13.25
C ALA A 51 7.65 1.54 -11.83
N TYR A 52 8.56 0.97 -11.03
CA TYR A 52 8.86 1.45 -9.69
C TYR A 52 9.38 2.89 -9.68
N LEU A 53 10.38 3.22 -10.50
CA LEU A 53 10.91 4.59 -10.58
C LEU A 53 9.87 5.61 -11.04
N THR A 54 9.12 5.29 -12.10
CA THR A 54 8.09 6.19 -12.62
C THR A 54 6.96 6.41 -11.62
N PHE A 55 6.55 5.37 -10.89
CA PHE A 55 5.57 5.48 -9.82
C PHE A 55 6.03 6.44 -8.71
N TRP A 56 7.25 6.28 -8.22
CA TRP A 56 7.76 7.13 -7.14
C TRP A 56 7.99 8.58 -7.58
N PHE A 57 8.46 8.79 -8.81
CA PHE A 57 8.57 10.13 -9.37
C PHE A 57 7.20 10.83 -9.47
N SER A 58 6.20 10.11 -9.98
CA SER A 58 4.80 10.58 -10.04
C SER A 58 4.24 10.90 -8.65
N ALA A 59 4.45 10.02 -7.68
CA ALA A 59 3.93 10.19 -6.32
C ALA A 59 4.52 11.40 -5.58
N VAL A 60 5.77 11.77 -5.85
CA VAL A 60 6.47 12.88 -5.19
C VAL A 60 6.28 14.21 -5.94
N ALA A 61 5.86 14.17 -7.21
CA ALA A 61 5.60 15.35 -8.05
C ALA A 61 4.29 16.07 -7.64
N THR A 62 4.26 16.57 -6.40
CA THR A 62 3.14 17.31 -5.83
C THR A 62 3.51 18.76 -5.59
N VAL A 63 2.52 19.65 -5.69
CA VAL A 63 2.67 21.08 -5.46
C VAL A 63 3.24 21.37 -4.06
N SER A 64 2.81 20.60 -3.05
CA SER A 64 3.31 20.72 -1.68
C SER A 64 4.82 20.48 -1.59
N ASN A 65 5.36 19.52 -2.35
CA ASN A 65 6.80 19.23 -2.35
C ASN A 65 7.60 20.34 -3.07
N TRP A 66 7.00 21.02 -4.05
CA TRP A 66 7.65 22.16 -4.74
C TRP A 66 7.78 23.38 -3.84
N TYR A 67 6.76 23.66 -3.02
CA TYR A 67 6.79 24.79 -2.08
C TYR A 67 7.70 24.56 -0.86
N ALA A 68 8.10 23.32 -0.58
CA ALA A 68 8.94 22.99 0.58
C ALA A 68 10.27 23.77 0.56
N ALA A 69 10.92 23.89 -0.61
CA ALA A 69 12.16 24.66 -0.74
C ALA A 69 11.96 26.16 -0.50
N SER A 70 10.87 26.74 -1.03
CA SER A 70 10.53 28.15 -0.78
C SER A 70 10.25 28.42 0.70
N SER A 71 9.60 27.47 1.38
CA SER A 71 9.32 27.59 2.82
C SER A 71 10.61 27.55 3.66
N ALA A 72 11.58 26.70 3.29
CA ALA A 72 12.89 26.64 3.94
C ALA A 72 13.66 27.96 3.75
N GLN A 73 13.60 28.53 2.54
CA GLN A 73 14.26 29.80 2.26
C GLN A 73 13.60 30.97 3.00
N ALA A 74 12.28 30.96 3.18
CA ALA A 74 11.56 31.93 4.00
C ALA A 74 11.94 31.86 5.49
N LEU A 75 12.41 30.71 5.97
CA LEU A 75 12.96 30.53 7.32
C LEU A 75 14.40 31.03 7.46
N GLY A 76 15.02 31.51 6.38
CA GLY A 76 16.36 32.10 6.39
C GLY A 76 17.48 31.18 5.90
N LEU A 77 17.17 29.97 5.41
CA LEU A 77 18.19 29.11 4.78
C LEU A 77 18.62 29.68 3.43
N SER A 78 19.90 29.57 3.10
CA SER A 78 20.36 29.83 1.73
C SER A 78 19.74 28.83 0.75
N MET A 79 19.78 29.16 -0.54
CA MET A 79 19.24 28.28 -1.58
C MET A 79 19.92 26.90 -1.57
N TRP A 80 21.24 26.87 -1.39
CA TRP A 80 22.01 25.62 -1.34
C TRP A 80 21.70 24.80 -0.09
N GLU A 81 21.53 25.44 1.06
CA GLU A 81 21.12 24.76 2.30
C GLU A 81 19.70 24.20 2.17
N SER A 82 18.78 24.96 1.58
CA SER A 82 17.40 24.51 1.35
C SER A 82 17.34 23.26 0.47
N ILE A 83 18.15 23.22 -0.60
CA ILE A 83 18.26 22.05 -1.47
C ILE A 83 18.90 20.87 -0.71
N ALA A 84 19.95 21.11 0.07
CA ALA A 84 20.62 20.07 0.84
C ALA A 84 19.71 19.45 1.91
N THR A 85 18.95 20.27 2.64
CA THR A 85 17.98 19.81 3.64
C THR A 85 16.83 19.03 2.99
N ALA A 86 16.31 19.51 1.86
CA ALA A 86 15.26 18.80 1.12
C ALA A 86 15.76 17.43 0.62
N LEU A 87 16.96 17.38 0.03
CA LEU A 87 17.57 16.13 -0.44
C LEU A 87 17.83 15.16 0.72
N GLY A 88 18.39 15.65 1.83
CA GLY A 88 18.64 14.86 3.03
C GLY A 88 17.36 14.26 3.61
N GLY A 89 16.28 15.03 3.68
CA GLY A 89 14.97 14.55 4.10
C GLY A 89 14.44 13.43 3.19
N GLN A 90 14.55 13.59 1.87
CA GLN A 90 14.10 12.57 0.91
C GLN A 90 14.90 11.27 1.02
N ILE A 91 16.21 11.35 1.25
CA ILE A 91 17.05 10.17 1.48
C ILE A 91 16.63 9.43 2.76
N LEU A 92 16.37 10.17 3.84
CA LEU A 92 15.94 9.59 5.11
C LEU A 92 14.59 8.87 4.96
N ILE A 93 13.63 9.51 4.29
CA ILE A 93 12.32 8.91 3.99
C ILE A 93 12.49 7.64 3.15
N ALA A 94 13.33 7.68 2.11
CA ALA A 94 13.58 6.52 1.25
C ALA A 94 14.12 5.31 2.05
N ILE A 95 15.01 5.54 3.02
CA ILE A 95 15.53 4.48 3.90
C ILE A 95 14.38 3.84 4.68
N VAL A 96 13.52 4.63 5.34
CA VAL A 96 12.41 4.14 6.16
C VAL A 96 11.40 3.35 5.32
N ILE A 97 11.08 3.84 4.12
CA ILE A 97 10.15 3.18 3.19
C ILE A 97 10.72 1.85 2.71
N VAL A 98 12.01 1.79 2.36
CA VAL A 98 12.65 0.53 1.93
C VAL A 98 12.63 -0.51 3.04
N PHE A 99 12.91 -0.11 4.28
CA PHE A 99 12.83 -1.04 5.42
C PHE A 99 11.41 -1.56 5.66
N ASN A 100 10.39 -0.70 5.56
CA ASN A 100 8.98 -1.12 5.64
C ASN A 100 8.59 -2.04 4.48
N GLY A 101 8.94 -1.68 3.25
CA GLY A 101 8.58 -2.41 2.04
C GLY A 101 9.27 -3.77 1.90
N ARG A 102 10.42 -3.97 2.57
CA ARG A 102 11.20 -5.22 2.46
C ARG A 102 10.43 -6.45 2.97
N ALA A 103 9.63 -6.30 4.01
CA ALA A 103 8.82 -7.40 4.53
C ALA A 103 7.74 -7.83 3.52
N GLY A 104 6.98 -6.87 2.97
CA GLY A 104 5.98 -7.14 1.94
C GLY A 104 6.59 -7.75 0.68
N ALA A 105 7.74 -7.23 0.23
CA ALA A 105 8.44 -7.75 -0.94
C ALA A 105 9.01 -9.17 -0.75
N LYS A 106 9.52 -9.50 0.45
CA LYS A 106 10.14 -10.81 0.74
C LYS A 106 9.10 -11.90 1.01
N TYR A 107 8.06 -11.56 1.79
CA TYR A 107 7.04 -12.53 2.20
C TYR A 107 5.86 -12.57 1.22
N HIS A 108 5.79 -11.66 0.25
CA HIS A 108 4.71 -11.56 -0.73
C HIS A 108 3.33 -11.37 -0.06
N ILE A 109 3.33 -10.67 1.07
CA ILE A 109 2.14 -10.32 1.83
C ILE A 109 1.90 -8.84 1.57
N GLY A 110 0.74 -8.53 0.99
CA GLY A 110 0.28 -7.19 0.65
C GLY A 110 -1.23 -7.20 0.50
#